data_AF-A0A2N0WYT0-F1
#
_entry.id   AF-A0A2N0WYT0-F1
#
_cell.length_a   1.000
_cell.length_b   1.000
_cell.length_c   1.000
_cell.angle_alpha   90.00
_cell.angle_beta   90.00
_cell.angle_gamma   90.00
#
_symmetry.space_group_name_H-M   'P 1'
#
loop_
_entity.id
_entity.type
_entity.pdbx_description
1 polymer ?
#
loop_
_entity_poly.entity_id
_entity_poly.type
_entity_poly.pdbx_seq_one_letter_code
_entity_poly.pdbx_strand_id
1 'polypeptide(L)'
;MSNGDQLPLYTATQLPVLFSDDASCKFIALKIKSEEDNTALHAIYIEQQSQPIEFPFGALITVTEWEGKSEREEFFIEAESVELLMEKLQRFDEVNSFVFLQVPNSVTIDTVTMQPQQLFCLLFPELGGFNSDAPEEIRFGLKNSSVALLHRLESSKSNI
;
A
#
# COMPACT_ATOMS: atom_id res chain seq x y z
N MET A 1 -18.81 -3.42 6.77
CA MET A 1 -17.49 -3.79 7.29
C MET A 1 -16.71 -4.31 6.10
N SER A 2 -15.61 -3.66 5.74
CA SER A 2 -14.75 -4.08 4.63
C SER A 2 -13.85 -5.23 5.09
N ASN A 3 -13.39 -6.08 4.16
CA ASN A 3 -12.48 -7.17 4.50
C ASN A 3 -11.16 -6.65 5.09
N GLY A 4 -10.72 -5.45 4.66
CA GLY A 4 -9.54 -4.78 5.19
C GLY A 4 -9.58 -4.52 6.70
N ASP A 5 -10.75 -4.24 7.28
CA ASP A 5 -10.89 -4.00 8.73
C ASP A 5 -10.63 -5.27 9.58
N GLN A 6 -10.65 -6.46 8.97
CA GLN A 6 -10.39 -7.73 9.64
C GLN A 6 -8.94 -8.20 9.48
N LEU A 7 -8.13 -7.52 8.66
CA LEU A 7 -6.75 -7.89 8.43
C LEU A 7 -5.86 -7.42 9.59
N PRO A 8 -4.91 -8.25 10.06
CA PRO A 8 -3.93 -7.83 11.06
C PRO A 8 -3.13 -6.61 10.60
N LEU A 9 -3.00 -5.62 11.49
CA LEU A 9 -2.29 -4.36 11.24
C LEU A 9 -0.90 -4.37 11.85
N TYR A 10 0.06 -3.79 11.13
CA TYR A 10 1.47 -3.76 11.54
C TYR A 10 2.14 -2.40 11.29
N THR A 11 3.27 -2.18 11.96
CA THR A 11 4.22 -1.10 11.69
C THR A 11 5.31 -1.58 10.73
N ALA A 12 5.93 -0.63 10.02
CA ALA A 12 7.15 -0.86 9.24
C ALA A 12 8.24 -1.61 10.05
N THR A 13 8.40 -1.28 11.33
CA THR A 13 9.41 -1.90 12.21
C THR A 13 9.14 -3.36 12.56
N GLN A 14 7.90 -3.84 12.42
CA GLN A 14 7.53 -5.23 12.68
C GLN A 14 7.79 -6.14 11.46
N LEU A 15 7.79 -5.58 10.24
CA LEU A 15 7.91 -6.35 9.01
C LEU A 15 9.14 -7.28 8.98
N PRO A 16 10.35 -6.83 9.37
CA PRO A 16 11.51 -7.72 9.34
C PRO A 16 11.36 -9.00 10.18
N VAL A 17 10.72 -8.88 11.35
CA VAL A 17 10.46 -10.03 12.23
C VAL A 17 9.40 -10.94 11.60
N LEU A 18 8.32 -10.36 11.06
CA LEU A 18 7.25 -11.13 10.42
C LEU A 18 7.75 -11.93 9.20
N PHE A 19 8.59 -11.34 8.37
CA PHE A 19 9.22 -12.03 7.22
C PHE A 19 10.25 -13.07 7.65
N SER A 20 10.88 -12.90 8.82
CA SER A 20 11.78 -13.92 9.37
C SER A 20 11.01 -15.14 9.90
N ASP A 21 9.83 -14.92 10.47
CA ASP A 21 8.96 -15.99 10.98
C ASP A 21 8.23 -16.75 9.85
N ASP A 22 7.78 -16.03 8.83
CA ASP A 22 7.16 -16.59 7.63
C ASP A 22 7.53 -15.78 6.38
N ALA A 23 8.52 -16.24 5.63
CA ALA A 23 8.98 -15.55 4.43
C ALA A 23 7.92 -15.46 3.31
N SER A 24 6.86 -16.28 3.36
CA SER A 24 5.77 -16.27 2.38
C SER A 24 4.71 -15.20 2.64
N CYS A 25 4.81 -14.49 3.78
CA CYS A 25 3.87 -13.43 4.10
C CYS A 25 3.96 -12.26 3.12
N LYS A 26 2.84 -11.55 2.97
CA LYS A 26 2.66 -10.48 1.98
C LYS A 26 1.94 -9.32 2.64
N PHE A 27 2.34 -8.11 2.29
CA PHE A 27 1.78 -6.92 2.90
C PHE A 27 1.34 -5.90 1.86
N ILE A 28 0.24 -5.22 2.19
CA ILE A 28 -0.12 -3.95 1.58
C ILE A 28 0.06 -2.85 2.62
N ALA A 29 0.70 -1.77 2.23
CA ALA A 29 0.84 -0.57 3.01
C ALA A 29 0.06 0.57 2.36
N LEU A 30 -0.69 1.33 3.14
CA LEU A 30 -1.42 2.51 2.66
C LEU A 30 -0.99 3.76 3.43
N LYS A 31 -0.87 4.87 2.71
CA LYS A 31 -0.65 6.22 3.24
C LYS A 31 -1.33 7.24 2.34
N ILE A 32 -1.88 8.29 2.93
CA ILE A 32 -2.33 9.47 2.19
C ILE A 32 -1.32 10.58 2.48
N LYS A 33 -0.79 11.16 1.40
CA LYS A 33 0.07 12.34 1.48
C LYS A 33 -0.74 13.54 1.02
N SER A 34 -0.85 14.54 1.87
CA SER A 34 -1.50 15.82 1.56
C SER A 34 -0.47 16.94 1.66
N GLU A 35 -0.16 17.55 0.52
CA GLU A 35 0.63 18.77 0.37
C GLU A 35 -0.31 19.93 -0.04
N GLU A 36 0.18 21.18 0.01
CA GLU A 36 -0.65 22.39 -0.20
C GLU A 36 -1.53 22.32 -1.47
N ASP A 37 -0.99 21.76 -2.56
CA ASP A 37 -1.65 21.66 -3.86
C ASP A 37 -1.80 20.23 -4.35
N ASN A 38 -1.53 19.20 -3.54
CA ASN A 38 -1.60 17.83 -4.02
C ASN A 38 -2.05 16.88 -2.91
N THR A 39 -2.97 15.98 -3.22
CA THR A 39 -3.26 14.85 -2.34
C THR A 39 -3.13 13.58 -3.16
N ALA A 40 -2.39 12.62 -2.62
CA ALA A 40 -2.11 11.35 -3.29
C ALA A 40 -2.26 10.15 -2.36
N LEU A 41 -2.78 9.05 -2.90
CA LEU A 41 -2.77 7.74 -2.26
C LEU A 41 -1.46 7.06 -2.62
N HIS A 42 -0.68 6.75 -1.60
CA HIS A 42 0.51 5.91 -1.73
C HIS A 42 0.14 4.52 -1.27
N ALA A 43 0.31 3.54 -2.14
CA ALA A 43 0.13 2.14 -1.84
C ALA A 43 1.43 1.39 -2.09
N ILE A 44 1.81 0.51 -1.17
CA ILE A 44 3.00 -0.35 -1.31
C ILE A 44 2.52 -1.79 -1.18
N TYR A 45 2.86 -2.63 -2.14
CA TYR A 45 2.75 -4.07 -2.00
C TYR A 45 4.13 -4.67 -1.78
N ILE A 46 4.29 -5.57 -0.81
CA ILE A 46 5.56 -6.19 -0.45
C ILE A 46 5.38 -7.71 -0.42
N GLU A 47 6.28 -8.43 -1.08
CA GLU A 47 6.37 -9.89 -0.99
C GLU A 47 7.81 -10.39 -1.11
N GLN A 48 8.04 -11.62 -0.64
CA GLN A 48 9.14 -12.43 -1.15
C GLN A 48 8.74 -12.97 -2.52
N GLN A 49 9.51 -12.65 -3.55
CA GLN A 49 9.19 -13.05 -4.90
C GLN A 49 9.50 -14.55 -5.09
N SER A 50 8.75 -15.20 -5.98
CA SER A 50 8.85 -16.66 -6.22
C SER A 50 10.14 -17.08 -6.93
N GLN A 51 10.80 -16.17 -7.65
CA GLN A 51 11.99 -16.45 -8.48
C GLN A 51 13.09 -15.35 -8.51
N PRO A 52 13.68 -14.93 -7.36
CA PRO A 52 14.97 -14.23 -7.43
C PRO A 52 16.09 -15.06 -6.82
N ILE A 53 17.20 -15.17 -7.55
CA ILE A 53 18.44 -15.73 -7.02
C ILE A 53 19.23 -14.66 -6.24
N GLU A 54 19.06 -13.37 -6.56
CA GLU A 54 19.87 -12.28 -6.01
C GLU A 54 19.09 -11.31 -5.11
N PHE A 55 17.85 -10.94 -5.47
CA PHE A 55 17.03 -10.00 -4.69
C PHE A 55 15.65 -10.58 -4.34
N PRO A 56 15.56 -11.47 -3.32
CA PRO A 56 14.35 -12.22 -3.00
C PRO A 56 13.16 -11.36 -2.58
N PHE A 57 13.37 -10.13 -2.12
CA PHE A 57 12.29 -9.26 -1.63
C PHE A 57 12.00 -8.14 -2.63
N GLY A 58 10.72 -7.95 -2.95
CA GLY A 58 10.24 -6.92 -3.87
C GLY A 58 9.16 -6.05 -3.24
N ALA A 59 9.13 -4.78 -3.64
CA ALA A 59 8.04 -3.86 -3.36
C ALA A 59 7.57 -3.17 -4.64
N LEU A 60 6.26 -3.21 -4.89
CA LEU A 60 5.60 -2.39 -5.89
C LEU A 60 4.97 -1.19 -5.18
N ILE A 61 5.32 0.01 -5.62
CA ILE A 61 4.78 1.26 -5.10
C ILE A 61 3.90 1.86 -6.17
N THR A 62 2.68 2.25 -5.79
CA THR A 62 1.74 2.98 -6.64
C THR A 62 1.41 4.31 -5.99
N VAL A 63 1.55 5.40 -6.74
CA VAL A 63 1.11 6.73 -6.34
C VAL A 63 -0.05 7.16 -7.24
N THR A 64 -1.14 7.59 -6.62
CA THR A 64 -2.35 8.02 -7.34
C THR A 64 -2.82 9.37 -6.81
N GLU A 65 -2.64 10.43 -7.60
CA GLU A 65 -3.04 11.79 -7.25
C GLU A 65 -4.52 12.07 -7.54
N TRP A 66 -5.26 12.60 -6.56
CA TRP A 66 -6.70 12.88 -6.72
C TRP A 66 -7.04 14.04 -7.64
N GLU A 67 -6.15 15.02 -7.74
CA GLU A 67 -6.35 16.19 -8.60
C GLU A 67 -5.86 15.97 -10.03
N GLY A 68 -5.25 14.81 -10.32
CA GLY A 68 -4.81 14.42 -11.66
C GLY A 68 -3.76 15.37 -12.25
N LYS A 69 -2.93 15.98 -11.41
CA LYS A 69 -1.86 16.88 -11.87
C LYS A 69 -0.70 16.11 -12.50
N SER A 70 -0.55 14.83 -12.15
CA SER A 70 0.38 13.89 -12.78
C SER A 70 -0.29 12.59 -13.24
N GLU A 71 0.38 11.89 -14.16
CA GLU A 71 0.04 10.52 -14.50
C GLU A 71 0.29 9.61 -13.29
N ARG A 72 -0.42 8.49 -13.23
CA ARG A 72 -0.18 7.44 -12.23
C ARG A 72 1.28 6.99 -12.29
N GLU A 73 1.96 7.04 -11.15
CA GLU A 73 3.35 6.60 -11.04
C GLU A 73 3.44 5.21 -10.40
N GLU A 74 4.32 4.39 -10.95
CA GLU A 74 4.63 3.06 -10.44
C GLU A 74 6.15 2.91 -10.29
N PHE A 75 6.57 2.47 -9.12
CA PHE A 75 7.97 2.22 -8.82
C PHE A 75 8.14 0.79 -8.33
N PHE A 76 9.25 0.17 -8.71
CA PHE A 76 9.59 -1.17 -8.27
C PHE A 76 10.94 -1.14 -7.56
N ILE A 77 10.99 -1.70 -6.36
CA ILE A 77 12.20 -1.75 -5.52
C ILE A 77 12.46 -3.19 -5.11
N GLU A 78 13.68 -3.65 -5.31
CA GLU A 78 14.12 -5.00 -4.93
C GLU A 78 15.26 -4.94 -3.92
N ALA A 79 15.39 -5.97 -3.08
CA ALA A 79 16.48 -6.07 -2.11
C ALA A 79 16.84 -7.51 -1.74
N GLU A 80 18.07 -7.68 -1.23
CA GLU A 80 18.62 -8.96 -0.78
C GLU A 80 17.96 -9.45 0.52
N SER A 81 17.49 -8.51 1.35
CA SER A 81 16.79 -8.77 2.61
C SER A 81 15.63 -7.80 2.81
N VAL A 82 14.71 -8.17 3.69
CA VAL A 82 13.59 -7.31 4.07
C VAL A 82 14.07 -6.03 4.78
N GLU A 83 15.13 -6.08 5.59
CA GLU A 83 15.70 -4.91 6.26
C GLU A 83 16.21 -3.89 5.24
N LEU A 84 16.93 -4.36 4.22
CA LEU A 84 17.41 -3.52 3.13
C LEU A 84 16.25 -2.98 2.30
N LEU A 85 15.19 -3.76 2.09
CA LEU A 85 13.98 -3.28 1.43
C LEU A 85 13.33 -2.14 2.23
N MET A 86 13.16 -2.32 3.55
CA MET A 86 12.61 -1.30 4.44
C MET A 86 13.48 -0.04 4.47
N GLU A 87 14.80 -0.18 4.44
CA GLU A 87 15.73 0.96 4.34
C GLU A 87 15.55 1.71 3.02
N LYS A 88 15.45 1.00 1.88
CA LYS A 88 15.18 1.61 0.57
C LYS A 88 13.83 2.33 0.56
N LEU A 89 12.79 1.71 1.13
CA LEU A 89 11.46 2.31 1.25
C LEU A 89 11.48 3.55 2.14
N GLN A 90 12.22 3.55 3.24
CA GLN A 90 12.39 4.72 4.11
C GLN A 90 13.08 5.90 3.42
N ARG A 91 13.93 5.64 2.42
CA ARG A 91 14.55 6.68 1.58
C ARG A 91 13.60 7.19 0.50
N PHE A 92 12.66 6.36 0.06
CA PHE A 92 11.64 6.72 -0.93
C PHE A 92 10.54 7.59 -0.30
N ASP A 93 10.02 7.18 0.85
CA ASP A 93 8.97 7.88 1.60
C ASP A 93 9.12 7.60 3.11
N GLU A 94 8.39 8.33 3.94
CA GLU A 94 8.34 8.12 5.39
C GLU A 94 7.62 6.80 5.72
N VAL A 95 8.27 5.66 5.48
CA VAL A 95 7.66 4.33 5.53
C VAL A 95 6.99 4.02 6.87
N ASN A 96 7.46 4.62 7.97
CA ASN A 96 6.86 4.48 9.31
C ASN A 96 5.44 5.07 9.44
N SER A 97 5.06 5.99 8.55
CA SER A 97 3.72 6.57 8.48
C SER A 97 2.71 5.69 7.75
N PHE A 98 3.15 4.61 7.11
CA PHE A 98 2.23 3.68 6.45
C PHE A 98 1.56 2.75 7.46
N VAL A 99 0.31 2.41 7.15
CA VAL A 99 -0.39 1.31 7.79
C VAL A 99 -0.19 0.06 6.97
N PHE A 100 0.44 -0.96 7.55
CA PHE A 100 0.68 -2.24 6.89
C PHE A 100 -0.40 -3.25 7.27
N LEU A 101 -0.89 -3.98 6.28
CA LEU A 101 -1.89 -5.03 6.42
C LEU A 101 -1.37 -6.30 5.76
N GLN A 102 -1.45 -7.42 6.45
CA GLN A 102 -1.11 -8.71 5.85
C GLN A 102 -2.23 -9.15 4.89
N VAL A 103 -1.88 -9.60 3.70
CA VAL A 103 -2.84 -10.03 2.67
C VAL A 103 -2.73 -11.52 2.36
N PRO A 104 -3.79 -12.14 1.79
CA PRO A 104 -3.76 -13.57 1.45
C PRO A 104 -2.70 -13.93 0.42
N ASN A 105 -2.12 -15.13 0.53
CA ASN A 105 -1.07 -15.63 -0.36
C ASN A 105 -1.48 -15.73 -1.84
N SER A 106 -2.78 -15.75 -2.14
CA SER A 106 -3.32 -15.72 -3.49
C SER A 106 -3.06 -14.41 -4.24
N VAL A 107 -2.78 -13.32 -3.51
CA VAL A 107 -2.35 -12.05 -4.09
C VAL A 107 -0.86 -12.17 -4.42
N THR A 108 -0.45 -11.91 -5.64
CA THR A 108 0.98 -11.91 -6.05
C THR A 108 1.37 -10.56 -6.64
N ILE A 109 2.67 -10.27 -6.72
CA ILE A 109 3.11 -9.03 -7.36
C ILE A 109 2.62 -8.91 -8.79
N ASP A 110 2.59 -10.01 -9.55
CA ASP A 110 2.07 -10.01 -10.93
C ASP A 110 0.59 -9.58 -10.96
N THR A 111 -0.23 -10.09 -10.04
CA THR A 111 -1.64 -9.70 -9.96
C THR A 111 -1.81 -8.24 -9.57
N VAL A 112 -0.95 -7.74 -8.68
CA VAL A 112 -0.96 -6.34 -8.24
C VAL A 112 -0.47 -5.44 -9.37
N THR A 113 0.54 -5.82 -10.15
CA THR A 113 1.03 -5.04 -11.29
C THR A 113 0.01 -4.98 -12.42
N MET A 114 -0.70 -6.08 -12.70
CA MET A 114 -1.67 -6.12 -13.80
C MET A 114 -2.98 -5.37 -13.48
N GLN A 115 -3.51 -5.49 -12.27
CA GLN A 115 -4.78 -4.88 -11.86
C GLN A 115 -4.74 -4.30 -10.43
N PRO A 116 -3.80 -3.38 -10.15
CA PRO A 116 -3.50 -2.89 -8.80
C PRO A 116 -4.72 -2.28 -8.13
N GLN A 117 -5.41 -1.41 -8.86
CA GLN A 117 -6.58 -0.70 -8.37
C GLN A 117 -7.73 -1.66 -8.03
N GLN A 118 -7.97 -2.68 -8.86
CA GLN A 118 -9.05 -3.63 -8.59
C GLN A 118 -8.77 -4.45 -7.33
N LEU A 119 -7.51 -4.85 -7.13
CA LEU A 119 -7.09 -5.54 -5.92
C LEU A 119 -7.26 -4.65 -4.67
N PHE A 120 -6.77 -3.42 -4.72
CA PHE A 120 -6.94 -2.48 -3.61
C PHE A 120 -8.41 -2.21 -3.31
N CYS A 121 -9.26 -2.08 -4.34
CA CYS A 121 -10.72 -1.92 -4.17
C CYS A 121 -11.42 -3.16 -3.61
N LEU A 122 -10.92 -4.36 -3.90
CA LEU A 122 -11.47 -5.59 -3.34
C LEU A 122 -11.18 -5.70 -1.84
N LEU A 123 -10.00 -5.25 -1.42
CA LEU A 123 -9.60 -5.22 -0.01
C LEU A 123 -10.22 -4.03 0.74
N PHE A 124 -10.31 -2.90 0.06
CA PHE A 124 -10.78 -1.61 0.56
C PHE A 124 -11.75 -0.95 -0.43
N PRO A 125 -13.04 -1.34 -0.42
CA PRO A 125 -14.03 -0.78 -1.33
C PRO A 125 -14.15 0.75 -1.28
N GLU A 126 -13.79 1.35 -0.15
CA GLU A 126 -13.78 2.80 0.07
C GLU A 126 -12.76 3.55 -0.81
N LEU A 127 -11.72 2.87 -1.29
CA LEU A 127 -10.74 3.45 -2.22
C LEU A 127 -11.34 3.67 -3.62
N GLY A 128 -12.35 2.89 -3.98
CA GLY A 128 -13.13 2.98 -5.21
C GLY A 128 -12.34 3.02 -6.52
N GLY A 129 -13.08 3.05 -7.62
CA GLY A 129 -12.49 3.24 -8.94
C GLY A 129 -11.97 4.67 -9.12
N PHE A 130 -10.72 4.94 -8.75
CA PHE A 130 -9.96 6.07 -9.27
C PHE A 130 -10.11 6.25 -10.80
N ASN A 131 -10.72 7.37 -11.19
CA ASN A 131 -10.82 7.84 -12.56
C ASN A 131 -10.52 9.35 -12.54
N SER A 132 -9.39 9.75 -13.12
CA SER A 132 -8.96 11.15 -13.16
C SER A 132 -9.96 12.04 -13.91
N ASP A 133 -10.72 11.47 -14.84
CA ASP A 133 -11.71 12.18 -15.64
C ASP A 133 -13.09 12.26 -14.98
N ALA A 134 -13.24 11.69 -13.77
CA ALA A 134 -14.49 11.78 -13.03
C ALA A 134 -14.78 13.24 -12.60
N PRO A 135 -16.07 13.62 -12.50
CA PRO A 135 -16.49 14.89 -11.91
C PRO A 135 -15.81 15.19 -10.57
N GLU A 136 -15.57 16.48 -10.31
CA GLU A 136 -14.87 16.96 -9.11
C GLU A 136 -15.54 16.43 -7.82
N GLU A 137 -16.86 16.40 -7.75
CA GLU A 137 -17.62 15.92 -6.60
C GLU A 137 -17.35 14.44 -6.32
N ILE A 138 -17.18 13.63 -7.38
CA ILE A 138 -16.86 12.20 -7.26
C ILE A 138 -15.43 12.02 -6.76
N ARG A 139 -14.47 12.78 -7.32
CA ARG A 139 -13.06 12.74 -6.88
C ARG A 139 -12.92 13.20 -5.42
N PHE A 140 -13.66 14.24 -5.03
CA PHE A 140 -13.71 14.74 -3.65
C PHE A 140 -14.32 13.72 -2.69
N GLY A 141 -15.42 13.06 -3.07
CA GLY A 141 -16.02 11.98 -2.29
C GLY A 141 -15.07 10.79 -2.09
N LEU A 142 -14.33 10.42 -3.13
CA LEU A 142 -13.32 9.35 -3.09
C LEU A 142 -12.16 9.69 -2.13
N LYS A 143 -11.64 10.92 -2.24
CA LYS A 143 -10.61 11.46 -1.34
C LYS A 143 -11.05 11.34 0.12
N ASN A 144 -12.23 11.86 0.45
CA ASN A 144 -12.73 11.83 1.83
C ASN A 144 -12.96 10.41 2.37
N SER A 145 -13.45 9.51 1.51
CA SER A 145 -13.66 8.10 1.87
C SER A 145 -12.32 7.40 2.16
N SER A 146 -11.30 7.69 1.36
CA SER A 146 -9.95 7.15 1.54
C SER A 146 -9.28 7.69 2.80
N VAL A 147 -9.43 8.99 3.08
CA VAL A 147 -8.96 9.61 4.33
C VAL A 147 -9.63 9.01 5.55
N ALA A 148 -10.96 8.83 5.50
CA ALA A 148 -11.70 8.21 6.58
C ALA A 148 -11.29 6.75 6.82
N LEU A 149 -11.03 5.99 5.75
CA LEU A 149 -10.47 4.64 5.83
C LEU A 149 -9.12 4.64 6.55
N LEU A 150 -8.17 5.46 6.12
CA LEU A 150 -6.82 5.46 6.69
C LEU A 150 -6.85 5.82 8.18
N HIS A 151 -7.59 6.87 8.55
CA HIS A 151 -7.76 7.27 9.95
C HIS A 151 -8.35 6.15 10.83
N ARG A 152 -9.32 5.38 10.30
CA ARG A 152 -9.88 4.20 10.98
C ARG A 152 -8.83 3.11 11.21
N LEU A 153 -8.03 2.80 10.20
CA LEU A 153 -6.99 1.78 10.29
C LEU A 153 -5.90 2.21 11.29
N GLU A 154 -5.46 3.46 11.24
CA GLU A 154 -4.50 4.03 12.20
C GLU A 154 -5.01 4.00 13.65
N SER A 155 -6.29 4.33 13.86
CA SER A 155 -6.91 4.27 15.18
C SER A 155 -6.98 2.83 15.72
N SER A 156 -7.13 1.85 14.83
CA SER A 156 -7.21 0.43 15.19
C SER A 156 -5.84 -0.13 15.58
N LYS A 157 -4.75 0.40 15.01
CA LYS A 157 -3.35 0.08 15.35
C LYS A 157 -2.99 0.48 16.78
N SER A 158 -3.65 1.49 17.35
CA SER A 158 -3.36 2.00 18.71
C SER A 158 -4.00 1.17 19.83
N ASN A 159 -4.83 0.17 19.50
CA ASN A 159 -5.52 -0.70 20.46
C ASN A 159 -4.85 -2.09 20.62
N ILE A 160 -3.66 -2.28 20.03
CA ILE A 160 -2.83 -3.50 20.09
C ILE A 160 -1.50 -3.12 20.75
#